data_AF-A0A7C5DRS6-F1
#
_entry.id   AF-A0A7C5DRS6-F1
#
_cell.length_a   1.000
_cell.length_b   1.000
_cell.length_c   1.000
_cell.angle_alpha   90.00
_cell.angle_beta   90.00
_cell.angle_gamma   90.00
#
_symmetry.space_group_name_H-M   'P 1'
#
loop_
_entity.id
_entity.type
_entity.pdbx_description
1 polymer ?
#
loop_
_entity_poly.entity_id
_entity_poly.type
_entity_poly.pdbx_seq_one_letter_code
_entity_poly.pdbx_strand_id
1 'polypeptide(L)' 'MVEYLIIPIIKLIVIFSVFLLIAAYTTYMERKVLGHMQLRYGPMRVGFHGLLQPIADGIKNLFKED' A
#
# COMPACT_ATOMS: atom_id res chain seq x y z
N MET A 1 -17.16 -3.08 30.91
CA MET A 1 -15.72 -3.41 30.99
C MET A 1 -15.18 -3.91 29.65
N VAL A 2 -15.84 -4.89 29.02
CA VAL A 2 -15.44 -5.44 27.70
C VAL A 2 -15.48 -4.38 26.57
N GLU A 3 -16.48 -3.49 26.57
CA GLU A 3 -16.60 -2.41 25.58
C GLU A 3 -15.40 -1.44 25.58
N TYR A 4 -14.83 -1.17 26.76
CA TYR A 4 -13.64 -0.32 26.92
C TYR A 4 -12.37 -0.96 26.34
N LEU A 5 -12.37 -2.27 26.07
CA LEU A 5 -11.27 -2.98 25.41
C LEU A 5 -11.53 -3.17 23.91
N ILE A 6 -12.76 -3.55 23.53
CA ILE A 6 -13.08 -3.85 22.12
C ILE A 6 -13.00 -2.60 21.24
N ILE A 7 -13.58 -1.49 21.68
CA ILE A 7 -13.63 -0.25 20.89
C ILE A 7 -12.23 0.30 20.54
N PRO A 8 -11.27 0.43 21.49
CA PRO A 8 -9.93 0.90 21.15
C PRO A 8 -9.14 -0.10 20.29
N ILE A 9 -9.32 -1.42 20.47
CA ILE A 9 -8.66 -2.42 19.62
C ILE A 9 -9.12 -2.28 18.17
N ILE A 10 -10.42 -2.12 17.93
CA ILE A 10 -10.95 -1.91 16.58
C ILE A 10 -10.37 -0.61 15.99
N LYS A 11 -10.35 0.48 16.75
CA LYS A 11 -9.76 1.74 16.30
C LYS A 11 -8.28 1.59 15.94
N LEU A 12 -7.51 0.85 16.73
CA LEU A 12 -6.11 0.58 16.47
C LEU A 12 -5.90 -0.16 15.15
N ILE A 13 -6.67 -1.24 14.92
CA ILE A 13 -6.60 -2.02 13.67
C ILE A 13 -6.95 -1.16 12.46
N VAL A 14 -7.98 -0.31 12.58
CA VAL A 14 -8.39 0.59 11.50
C VAL A 14 -7.29 1.62 11.21
N ILE A 15 -6.75 2.29 12.22
CA ILE A 15 -5.68 3.28 12.04
C ILE A 15 -4.44 2.62 11.42
N PHE A 16 -4.06 1.45 11.93
CA PHE A 16 -2.89 0.72 11.44
C PHE A 16 -3.05 0.30 9.98
N SER A 17 -4.20 -0.23 9.60
CA SER A 17 -4.47 -0.62 8.20
C SER A 17 -4.49 0.57 7.26
N VAL A 18 -5.06 1.71 7.66
CA VAL A 18 -5.01 2.96 6.88
C VAL A 18 -3.58 3.46 6.71
N PHE A 19 -2.76 3.43 7.77
CA PHE A 19 -1.36 3.82 7.69
C PHE A 19 -0.56 2.96 6.71
N LEU A 20 -0.77 1.64 6.72
CA LEU A 20 -0.13 0.73 5.77
C LEU A 20 -0.55 1.02 4.32
N LEU A 21 -1.84 1.31 4.10
CA LEU A 21 -2.33 1.70 2.76
C LEU A 21 -1.68 3.00 2.30
N ILE A 22 -1.60 4.02 3.14
CA ILE A 22 -0.95 5.29 2.82
C ILE A 22 0.51 5.03 2.44
N ALA A 23 1.26 4.29 3.26
CA ALA A 23 2.65 3.96 2.98
C ALA A 23 2.81 3.24 1.63
N ALA A 24 1.98 2.24 1.38
CA ALA A 24 2.01 1.47 0.14
C ALA A 24 1.73 2.34 -1.11
N TYR A 25 0.72 3.21 -1.05
CA TYR A 25 0.39 4.10 -2.18
C TYR A 25 1.37 5.27 -2.36
N THR A 26 2.00 5.76 -1.30
CA THR A 26 3.08 6.76 -1.40
C THR A 26 4.24 6.20 -2.23
N THR A 27 4.67 4.95 -2.00
CA THR A 27 5.73 4.33 -2.83
C THR A 27 5.32 4.16 -4.29
N TYR A 28 4.04 3.93 -4.59
CA TYR A 28 3.53 3.90 -5.96
C TYR A 28 3.60 5.28 -6.60
N MET A 29 3.20 6.32 -5.87
CA MET A 29 3.26 7.70 -6.35
C MET A 29 4.70 8.14 -6.61
N GLU A 30 5.63 7.84 -5.71
CA GLU A 30 7.06 8.12 -5.89
C GLU A 30 7.59 7.49 -7.18
N ARG A 31 7.30 6.20 -7.42
CA ARG A 31 7.68 5.51 -8.67
C ARG A 31 7.08 6.18 -9.91
N LYS A 32 5.86 6.69 -9.80
CA LYS A 32 5.20 7.41 -10.89
C LYS A 32 5.87 8.75 -11.14
N VAL A 33 6.11 9.56 -10.10
CA VAL A 33 6.77 10.87 -10.20
C VAL A 33 8.19 10.73 -10.76
N LEU A 34 8.98 9.79 -10.24
CA LEU A 34 10.34 9.51 -10.72
C LEU A 34 10.35 9.08 -12.19
N GLY A 35 9.35 8.30 -12.63
CA GLY A 35 9.17 7.98 -14.04
C GLY A 35 8.98 9.24 -14.88
N HIS A 36 8.05 10.11 -14.49
CA HIS A 36 7.77 11.35 -15.22
C HIS A 36 9.00 12.29 -15.27
N MET A 37 9.75 12.40 -14.17
CA MET A 37 11.01 13.17 -14.13
C MET A 37 12.06 12.63 -15.12
N GLN A 38 12.07 11.31 -15.34
CA GLN A 38 12.98 10.63 -16.26
C GLN A 38 12.42 10.51 -17.69
N LEU A 39 11.32 11.22 -18.01
CA LEU A 39 10.64 11.12 -19.31
C LEU A 39 10.24 9.68 -19.68
N ARG A 40 9.92 8.84 -18.68
CA ARG A 40 9.40 7.47 -18.88
C ARG A 40 8.09 7.25 -18.13
N TYR A 41 7.29 6.32 -18.60
CA TYR A 41 6.08 5.95 -17.86
C TYR A 41 6.45 5.18 -16.58
N GLY A 42 5.80 5.55 -15.47
CA GLY A 42 5.85 4.80 -14.22
C GLY A 42 5.06 3.47 -14.32
N PRO A 43 4.69 2.85 -13.18
CA PRO A 43 3.98 1.57 -13.19
C PRO A 43 2.63 1.67 -13.91
N MET A 44 2.41 0.86 -14.94
CA MET A 44 1.18 0.87 -15.76
C MET A 44 0.54 -0.51 -15.98
N ARG A 45 1.16 -1.60 -15.51
CA ARG A 45 0.79 -2.97 -15.91
C ARG A 45 -0.28 -3.66 -15.06
N VAL A 46 -0.36 -3.35 -13.76
CA VAL A 46 -1.22 -4.08 -12.81
C VAL A 46 -2.43 -3.23 -12.44
N GLY A 47 -3.58 -3.58 -13.04
CA GLY A 47 -4.83 -2.81 -12.93
C GLY A 47 -4.81 -1.50 -13.73
N PHE A 48 -5.86 -0.69 -13.58
CA PHE A 48 -5.97 0.62 -14.25
C PHE A 48 -4.81 1.53 -13.79
N HIS A 49 -3.98 2.00 -14.73
CA HIS A 49 -2.80 2.84 -14.48
C HIS A 49 -1.82 2.30 -13.42
N GLY A 50 -1.76 0.98 -13.19
CA GLY A 50 -0.85 0.40 -12.19
C GLY A 50 -1.32 0.53 -10.73
N LEU A 51 -2.58 0.89 -10.47
CA LEU A 51 -3.10 1.09 -9.10
C LEU A 51 -2.98 -0.16 -8.22
N LEU A 52 -2.98 -1.36 -8.79
CA LEU A 52 -2.84 -2.61 -8.04
C LEU A 52 -1.38 -2.99 -7.76
N GLN A 53 -0.41 -2.15 -8.14
CA GLN A 53 1.02 -2.42 -7.96
C GLN A 53 1.42 -2.62 -6.50
N PRO A 54 0.98 -1.79 -5.52
CA PRO A 54 1.36 -2.01 -4.13
C PRO A 54 0.84 -3.35 -3.58
N ILE A 55 -0.32 -3.81 -4.05
CA ILE A 55 -0.90 -5.10 -3.66
C ILE A 55 -0.09 -6.25 -4.27
N ALA A 56 0.25 -6.14 -5.56
CA ALA A 56 1.09 -7.14 -6.23
C ALA A 56 2.49 -7.26 -5.60
N ASP A 57 3.09 -6.13 -5.20
CA ASP A 57 4.37 -6.11 -4.49
C ASP A 57 4.24 -6.73 -3.09
N GLY A 58 3.14 -6.46 -2.38
CA GLY A 58 2.85 -7.08 -1.08
C GLY A 58 2.70 -8.60 -1.18
N ILE A 59 1.89 -9.07 -2.15
CA ILE A 59 1.73 -10.51 -2.42
C ILE A 59 3.08 -11.14 -2.76
N LYS A 60 3.87 -10.49 -3.62
CA LYS A 60 5.21 -10.97 -3.96
C LYS A 60 6.08 -11.15 -2.72
N ASN A 61 6.03 -10.24 -1.75
CA ASN A 61 6.80 -10.33 -0.51
C ASN A 61 6.29 -11.45 0.42
N LEU A 62 4.98 -11.76 0.41
CA LEU A 62 4.42 -12.86 1.21
C LEU A 62 4.86 -14.24 0.70
N PHE A 63 5.03 -14.38 -0.60
CA PHE A 63 5.49 -15.63 -1.24
C PHE A 63 6.99 -15.66 -1.49
N LYS A 64 7.71 -14.61 -1.07
CA LYS A 64 9.15 -14.59 -1.17
C LYS A 64 9.71 -15.48 -0.06
N GLU A 65 10.49 -16.49 -0.44
CA GLU A 65 11.31 -17.22 0.54
C GLU A 65 12.39 -16.26 1.10
N ASP A 66 12.58 -16.32 2.42
CA ASP A 66 13.73 -15.73 3.11
C ASP A 66 14.99 -16.58 2.90
#